data_AF-A0A950D464-F1
#
_entry.id   AF-A0A950D464-F1
#
_cell.length_a   1.000
_cell.length_b   1.000
_cell.length_c   1.000
_cell.angle_alpha   90.00
_cell.angle_beta   90.00
_cell.angle_gamma   90.00
#
_symmetry.space_group_name_H-M   'P 1'
#
loop_
_entity.id
_entity.type
_entity.pdbx_description
1 polymer ?
#
loop_
_entity_poly.entity_id
_entity_poly.type
_entity_poly.pdbx_seq_one_letter_code
_entity_poly.pdbx_strand_id
1 'polypeptide(L)'
;VVAKSFARIFYRNCINTGLPIFECPEGVDGINDGDSITVDADAGTITNETSGTSFKATQFPKFMQDLIAKGGLLRYAEQRLEEKRAAK
;
A
#
# COMPACT_ATOMS: atom_id res chain seq x y z
N VAL A 1 -6.26 -0.28 2.14
CA VAL A 1 -7.07 0.81 2.73
C VAL A 1 -6.70 2.12 2.06
N VAL A 2 -7.67 2.92 1.63
CA VAL A 2 -7.43 4.27 1.08
C VAL A 2 -7.92 5.29 2.10
N ALA A 3 -7.13 6.32 2.40
CA ALA A 3 -7.52 7.38 3.32
C ALA A 3 -6.86 8.72 2.94
N LYS A 4 -7.29 9.82 3.56
CA LYS A 4 -6.60 11.11 3.39
C LYS A 4 -5.22 11.12 4.07
N SER A 5 -5.13 10.46 5.22
CA SER A 5 -3.90 10.32 6.00
C SER A 5 -4.06 9.19 7.01
N PHE A 6 -2.94 8.66 7.52
CA PHE A 6 -2.92 7.65 8.57
C PHE A 6 -2.21 8.13 9.83
N ALA A 7 -2.71 7.70 11.00
CA ALA A 7 -1.99 7.87 12.26
C ALA A 7 -0.68 7.05 12.24
N ARG A 8 0.39 7.62 12.81
CA ARG A 8 1.75 7.02 12.79
C ARG A 8 1.79 5.56 13.29
N ILE A 9 1.04 5.24 14.34
CA ILE A 9 0.98 3.88 14.92
C ILE A 9 0.30 2.92 13.95
N PHE A 10 -0.82 3.33 13.35
CA PHE A 10 -1.56 2.52 12.38
C PHE A 10 -0.71 2.25 11.14
N TYR A 11 -0.04 3.29 10.63
CA TYR A 11 0.86 3.21 9.48
C TYR A 11 1.96 2.15 9.70
N ARG A 12 2.65 2.19 10.84
CA ARG A 12 3.69 1.20 11.19
C ARG A 12 3.11 -0.21 11.29
N ASN A 13 1.93 -0.37 11.90
CA ASN A 13 1.31 -1.68 12.05
C ASN A 13 0.93 -2.28 10.67
N CYS A 14 0.47 -1.46 9.74
CA CYS A 14 0.18 -1.89 8.37
C CYS A 14 1.43 -2.43 7.68
N ILE A 15 2.56 -1.72 7.79
CA ILE A 15 3.84 -2.16 7.24
C ILE A 15 4.31 -3.48 7.86
N ASN A 16 4.19 -3.62 9.18
CA ASN A 16 4.59 -4.84 9.87
C ASN A 16 3.79 -6.07 9.43
N THR A 17 2.49 -5.89 9.19
CA THR A 17 1.57 -6.96 8.80
C THR A 17 1.49 -7.15 7.28
N GLY A 18 2.04 -6.23 6.49
CA GLY A 18 1.91 -6.25 5.02
C GLY A 18 0.52 -5.82 4.53
N LEU A 19 -0.22 -5.04 5.32
CA LEU A 19 -1.51 -4.47 4.88
C LEU A 19 -1.25 -3.28 3.94
N PRO A 20 -1.69 -3.33 2.66
CA PRO A 20 -1.52 -2.21 1.75
C PRO A 20 -2.43 -1.04 2.14
N ILE A 21 -1.82 0.14 2.24
CA ILE A 21 -2.48 1.40 2.58
C ILE A 21 -2.12 2.47 1.55
N PHE A 22 -3.02 3.40 1.23
CA PHE A 22 -2.79 4.44 0.22
C PHE A 22 -3.33 5.76 0.74
N GLU A 23 -2.48 6.79 0.74
CA GLU A 23 -2.91 8.15 1.06
C GLU A 23 -3.34 8.86 -0.23
N CYS A 24 -4.61 9.19 -0.34
CA CYS A 24 -5.17 9.89 -1.49
C CYS A 24 -6.33 10.80 -1.04
N PRO A 25 -6.03 12.04 -0.62
CA PRO A 25 -7.06 12.98 -0.15
C PRO A 25 -8.17 13.22 -1.18
N GLU A 26 -7.79 13.46 -2.44
CA GLU A 26 -8.71 13.72 -3.54
C GLU A 26 -9.60 12.51 -3.86
N GLY A 27 -9.03 11.30 -3.82
CA GLY A 27 -9.80 10.08 -4.03
C GLY A 27 -10.85 9.86 -2.94
N VAL A 28 -10.52 10.15 -1.68
CA VAL A 28 -11.51 10.04 -0.58
C VAL A 28 -12.63 11.06 -0.73
N ASP A 29 -12.35 12.26 -1.25
CA ASP A 29 -13.38 13.28 -1.48
C ASP A 29 -14.23 13.01 -2.74
N GLY A 30 -13.69 12.24 -3.69
CA GLY A 30 -14.36 11.93 -4.97
C GLY A 30 -14.98 10.54 -5.08
N ILE A 31 -14.79 9.66 -4.11
CA ILE A 31 -15.35 8.30 -4.05
C ILE A 31 -16.47 8.27 -3.03
N ASN A 32 -17.65 7.78 -3.44
CA ASN A 32 -18.80 7.64 -2.57
C ASN A 32 -18.97 6.19 -2.08
N ASP A 33 -19.75 6.02 -1.02
CA ASP A 33 -20.13 4.69 -0.56
C ASP A 33 -20.90 3.95 -1.67
N GLY A 34 -20.52 2.70 -1.92
CA GLY A 34 -21.08 1.87 -3.00
C GLY A 34 -20.38 2.02 -4.36
N ASP A 35 -19.40 2.91 -4.51
CA ASP A 35 -18.62 3.01 -5.74
C ASP A 35 -17.66 1.82 -5.92
N SER A 36 -17.54 1.33 -7.17
CA SER A 36 -16.50 0.36 -7.54
C SER A 36 -15.21 1.11 -7.82
N ILE A 37 -14.12 0.69 -7.18
CA ILE A 37 -12.81 1.31 -7.33
C ILE A 37 -11.75 0.26 -7.63
N THR A 38 -10.85 0.59 -8.54
CA THR A 38 -9.66 -0.19 -8.86
C THR A 38 -8.43 0.56 -8.37
N VAL A 39 -7.51 -0.16 -7.71
CA VAL A 39 -6.26 0.41 -7.20
C VAL A 39 -5.08 -0.26 -7.86
N ASP A 40 -4.31 0.50 -8.63
CA ASP A 40 -3.02 0.10 -9.15
C ASP A 40 -1.93 0.50 -8.15
N ALA A 41 -1.40 -0.49 -7.43
CA ALA A 41 -0.38 -0.29 -6.41
C ALA A 41 0.99 0.09 -6.98
N ASP A 42 1.29 -0.34 -8.20
CA ASP A 42 2.56 -0.07 -8.88
C ASP A 42 2.58 1.36 -9.44
N ALA A 43 1.51 1.74 -10.14
CA ALA A 43 1.33 3.09 -10.67
C ALA A 43 0.92 4.10 -9.59
N GLY A 44 0.42 3.63 -8.45
CA GLY A 44 -0.15 4.48 -7.39
C GLY A 44 -1.41 5.22 -7.85
N THR A 45 -2.20 4.61 -8.73
CA THR A 45 -3.40 5.21 -9.32
C THR A 45 -4.64 4.53 -8.77
N ILE A 46 -5.63 5.32 -8.37
CA ILE A 46 -6.93 4.86 -7.88
C ILE A 46 -7.97 5.32 -8.89
N THR A 47 -8.67 4.40 -9.52
CA THR A 47 -9.70 4.70 -10.51
C THR A 47 -11.06 4.36 -9.93
N ASN A 48 -11.97 5.34 -9.93
CA ASN A 48 -13.38 5.12 -9.65
C ASN A 48 -14.06 4.70 -10.95
N GLU A 49 -14.52 3.45 -11.01
CA GLU A 49 -15.15 2.87 -12.19
C GLU A 49 -16.57 3.37 -12.38
N THR A 50 -17.26 3.79 -11.32
CA THR A 50 -18.62 4.34 -11.39
C THR A 50 -18.62 5.71 -12.06
N SER A 51 -17.69 6.59 -11.68
CA SER A 51 -17.62 7.97 -12.20
C SER A 51 -16.63 8.15 -13.36
N GLY A 52 -15.76 7.17 -13.60
CA GLY A 52 -14.69 7.24 -14.61
C GLY A 52 -13.54 8.17 -14.22
N THR A 53 -13.47 8.60 -12.96
CA THR A 53 -12.42 9.51 -12.48
C THR A 53 -11.22 8.75 -11.95
N SER A 54 -10.02 9.28 -12.15
CA SER A 54 -8.76 8.70 -11.67
C SER A 54 -8.02 9.67 -10.75
N PHE A 55 -7.56 9.16 -9.62
CA PHE A 55 -6.83 9.90 -8.60
C PHE A 55 -5.44 9.30 -8.41
N LYS A 56 -4.47 10.13 -8.03
CA LYS A 56 -3.12 9.68 -7.74
C LYS A 56 -2.93 9.58 -6.23
N ALA A 57 -2.57 8.40 -5.75
CA ALA A 57 -2.18 8.19 -4.37
C ALA A 57 -0.71 8.57 -4.17
N THR A 58 -0.37 8.96 -2.94
CA THR A 58 1.02 9.10 -2.52
C THR A 58 1.71 7.75 -2.64
N GLN A 59 2.72 7.69 -3.52
CA GLN A 59 3.49 6.47 -3.72
C GLN A 59 4.42 6.24 -2.53
N PHE A 60 4.42 5.01 -2.02
CA PHE A 60 5.47 4.59 -1.11
C PHE A 60 6.80 4.51 -1.82
N PRO A 61 7.90 4.76 -1.10
CA PRO A 61 9.23 4.36 -1.56
C PRO A 61 9.24 2.88 -1.95
N LYS A 62 9.94 2.57 -3.04
CA LYS A 62 10.05 1.21 -3.63
C LYS A 62 10.32 0.12 -2.58
N PHE A 63 11.16 0.42 -1.58
CA PHE A 63 11.48 -0.48 -0.48
C PHE A 63 10.26 -0.88 0.37
N MET A 64 9.38 0.08 0.69
CA MET A 64 8.16 -0.21 1.45
C MET A 64 7.15 -1.01 0.63
N GLN A 65 7.06 -0.77 -0.68
CA GLN A 65 6.23 -1.57 -1.58
C GLN A 65 6.69 -3.03 -1.60
N ASP A 66 7.99 -3.28 -1.76
CA ASP A 66 8.57 -4.63 -1.75
C ASP A 66 8.32 -5.35 -0.41
N LEU A 67 8.46 -4.62 0.70
CA LEU A 67 8.23 -5.18 2.04
C LEU A 67 6.75 -5.55 2.27
N ILE A 68 5.82 -4.72 1.82
CA ILE A 68 4.38 -5.02 1.86
C ILE A 68 4.06 -6.21 0.95
N ALA A 69 4.61 -6.24 -0.28
CA ALA A 69 4.42 -7.32 -1.25
C ALA A 69 4.94 -8.67 -0.75
N LYS A 70 6.02 -8.67 0.04
CA LYS A 70 6.59 -9.86 0.68
C LYS A 70 5.82 -10.34 1.92
N GLY A 71 4.71 -9.69 2.27
CA GLY A 71 3.89 -10.07 3.43
C GLY A 71 4.37 -9.46 4.74
N GLY A 72 5.05 -8.31 4.69
CA GLY A 72 5.45 -7.54 5.86
C GLY A 72 6.90 -7.75 6.30
N LEU A 73 7.26 -7.02 7.36
CA LEU A 73 8.65 -6.93 7.85
C LEU A 73 9.21 -8.29 8.31
N LEU A 74 8.38 -9.14 8.90
CA LEU A 74 8.82 -10.44 9.42
C LEU A 74 9.27 -11.36 8.28
N ARG A 75 8.46 -11.48 7.22
CA ARG A 75 8.77 -12.29 6.04
C ARG A 75 10.02 -11.79 5.30
N TYR A 76 10.16 -10.47 5.19
CA TYR A 76 11.35 -9.85 4.63
C TYR A 76 12.62 -10.20 5.45
N ALA A 77 12.53 -10.20 6.78
CA ALA A 77 13.64 -10.55 7.66
C ALA A 77 14.01 -12.04 7.57
N GLU A 78 13.02 -12.94 7.50
CA GLU A 78 13.23 -14.38 7.31
C GLU A 78 13.99 -14.67 6.02
N GLN A 79 13.53 -14.15 4.88
CA GLN A 79 14.18 -14.32 3.57
C GLN A 79 15.64 -13.85 3.59
N ARG A 80 15.88 -12.67 4.16
CA ARG A 80 17.22 -12.10 4.24
C ARG A 80 18.17 -12.91 5.13
N LEU A 81 17.65 -13.61 6.14
CA LEU A 81 18.43 -14.52 6.97
C LEU A 81 18.72 -15.83 6.25
N GLU A 82 17.78 -16.36 5.47
CA GLU A 82 17.98 -17.55 4.64
C GLU A 82 19.02 -17.32 3.55
N GLU A 83 18.95 -16.19 2.83
CA GLU A 83 19.95 -15.78 1.83
C GLU A 83 21.36 -15.72 2.42
N LYS A 84 21.50 -15.11 3.60
CA LYS A 84 22.79 -15.04 4.30
C LYS A 84 23.31 -16.39 4.78
N ARG A 85 22.42 -17.33 5.09
CA ARG A 85 22.79 -18.70 5.49
C ARG A 85 23.21 -19.54 4.28
N ALA A 86 22.56 -19.35 3.12
CA ALA A 86 22.88 -20.07 1.89
C ALA A 86 24.18 -19.59 1.23
N ALA A 87 24.57 -18.33 1.46
CA ALA A 87 25.81 -17.76 0.94
C ALA A 87 27.07 -18.08 1.77
N LYS A 88 26.93 -18.88 2.85
CA LYS A 88 28.00 -19.28 3.75
C LYS A 88 28.28 -20.78 3.62
#